data_AF-A0A3C1UA42-F1
#
_entry.id   AF-A0A3C1UA42-F1
#
_cell.length_a   1.000
_cell.length_b   1.000
_cell.length_c   1.000
_cell.angle_alpha   90.00
_cell.angle_beta   90.00
_cell.angle_gamma   90.00
#
_symmetry.space_group_name_H-M   'P 1'
#
loop_
_entity.id
_entity.type
_entity.pdbx_description
1 polymer ?
#
loop_
_entity_poly.entity_id
_entity_poly.type
_entity_poly.pdbx_seq_one_letter_code
_entity_poly.pdbx_strand_id
1 'polypeptide(L)'
;MIPIRKAEVEDLLKHEHRPCITLVVSPGVKEVGLTTGVAAYRALVRDALKQCERYHLGQIEEEALFEPLNALEKDTLFWQEHQHSVLIYRSEDLFGMEHRIARWESQAIVDDVFHLRHLVADRNLDVNYHVLVVAKNKAELYHGNLDALVLDDGKLVQSKKEITEASDNMRQQFHSAASPAHRGSGSNAFYTGAGEDNDEARQDQIRYLKALDEEVVAALVGSREPLVLVGVEETMARYRKYSDYPNLSQETLRYQEEYKDIAKLHRDTLEVIKKEVGDPKAEIVAKIGEEIDHPNGKVVAGLESLLARAEEGRIQSVMIAVDQQSIRGYFDPVLLKVVEDDQGEDLVERLVRKALDQGASIYSAQETLAYLRY
;
A
#
# COMPACT_ATOMS: atom_id res chain seq x y z
N MET A 1 -23.97 9.20 1.10
CA MET A 1 -22.54 8.89 1.24
C MET A 1 -22.28 8.74 2.73
N ILE A 2 -22.15 7.50 3.21
CA ILE A 2 -21.85 7.23 4.61
C ILE A 2 -20.38 7.63 4.81
N PRO A 3 -20.04 8.45 5.82
CA PRO A 3 -18.65 8.81 6.05
C PRO A 3 -17.83 7.55 6.38
N ILE A 4 -16.80 7.28 5.58
CA ILE A 4 -15.86 6.19 5.80
C ILE A 4 -15.05 6.52 7.05
N ARG A 5 -15.09 5.64 8.05
CA ARG A 5 -14.33 5.79 9.31
C ARG A 5 -13.07 4.95 9.26
N LYS A 6 -11.97 5.52 9.75
CA LYS A 6 -10.73 4.78 9.99
C LYS A 6 -10.92 3.85 11.18
N ALA A 7 -10.42 2.61 11.08
CA ALA A 7 -10.43 1.67 12.20
C ALA A 7 -9.15 1.79 13.04
N GLU A 8 -9.30 1.90 14.36
CA GLU A 8 -8.17 1.86 15.29
C GLU A 8 -7.95 0.43 15.81
N VAL A 9 -6.70 -0.02 15.84
CA VAL A 9 -6.35 -1.40 16.25
C VAL A 9 -6.85 -1.72 17.66
N GLU A 10 -6.76 -0.76 18.59
CA GLU A 10 -7.23 -0.96 19.96
C GLU A 10 -8.75 -1.16 20.04
N ASP A 11 -9.51 -0.41 19.23
CA ASP A 11 -10.96 -0.52 19.17
C ASP A 11 -11.38 -1.90 18.64
N LEU A 12 -10.69 -2.38 17.60
CA LEU A 12 -10.93 -3.72 17.02
C LEU A 12 -10.47 -4.86 17.95
N LEU A 13 -9.43 -4.63 18.76
CA LEU A 13 -8.93 -5.61 19.75
C LEU A 13 -9.91 -5.79 20.91
N LYS A 14 -10.50 -4.68 21.39
CA LYS A 14 -11.42 -4.65 22.53
C LYS A 14 -12.89 -4.86 22.13
N HIS A 15 -13.15 -5.13 20.85
CA HIS A 15 -14.50 -5.27 20.32
C HIS A 15 -15.20 -6.55 20.82
N GLU A 16 -16.44 -6.42 21.29
CA GLU A 16 -17.19 -7.54 21.88
C GLU A 16 -18.45 -7.95 21.11
N HIS A 17 -18.97 -7.12 20.20
CA HIS A 17 -20.19 -7.46 19.43
C HIS A 17 -19.91 -8.51 18.35
N ARG A 18 -20.88 -9.41 18.16
CA ARG A 18 -20.80 -10.53 17.21
C ARG A 18 -22.01 -10.52 16.27
N PRO A 19 -21.87 -11.01 15.03
CA PRO A 19 -20.62 -11.45 14.41
C PRO A 19 -19.70 -10.29 14.00
N CYS A 20 -18.39 -10.56 13.96
CA CYS A 20 -17.37 -9.68 13.40
C CYS A 20 -17.05 -10.11 11.97
N ILE A 21 -17.34 -9.23 11.00
CA ILE A 21 -16.99 -9.42 9.59
C ILE A 21 -15.68 -8.66 9.30
N THR A 22 -14.68 -9.37 8.79
CA THR A 22 -13.44 -8.83 8.24
C THR A 22 -13.39 -9.16 6.75
N LEU A 23 -13.43 -8.15 5.88
CA LEU A 23 -13.20 -8.33 4.45
C LEU A 23 -11.82 -7.82 4.10
N VAL A 24 -11.02 -8.68 3.46
CA VAL A 24 -9.77 -8.31 2.83
C VAL A 24 -10.05 -8.17 1.35
N VAL A 25 -9.86 -6.96 0.82
CA VAL A 25 -10.06 -6.63 -0.58
C VAL A 25 -8.69 -6.30 -1.18
N SER A 26 -8.16 -7.22 -1.99
CA SER A 26 -6.92 -7.05 -2.77
C SER A 26 -7.02 -5.86 -3.73
N PRO A 27 -5.90 -5.21 -4.15
CA PRO A 27 -5.97 -3.85 -4.66
C PRO A 27 -6.76 -3.75 -5.97
N GLY A 28 -7.31 -2.55 -6.11
CA GLY A 28 -8.61 -2.32 -6.71
C GLY A 28 -8.66 -2.40 -8.23
N VAL A 29 -9.90 -2.53 -8.69
CA VAL A 29 -10.57 -1.89 -9.84
C VAL A 29 -9.70 -1.23 -10.94
N LYS A 30 -8.61 -0.52 -10.67
CA LYS A 30 -7.71 -0.01 -11.71
C LYS A 30 -6.79 -1.07 -12.31
N GLU A 31 -6.38 -2.06 -11.54
CA GLU A 31 -5.59 -3.19 -12.05
C GLU A 31 -6.50 -4.20 -12.78
N VAL A 32 -7.69 -4.46 -12.24
CA VAL A 32 -8.61 -5.51 -12.73
C VAL A 32 -9.84 -5.00 -13.51
N GLY A 33 -10.09 -3.70 -13.51
CA GLY A 33 -11.31 -3.06 -14.05
C GLY A 33 -12.41 -2.86 -12.99
N LEU A 34 -13.14 -1.74 -13.06
CA LEU A 34 -14.23 -1.37 -12.13
C LEU A 34 -15.27 -2.47 -12.00
N THR A 35 -15.73 -2.99 -13.13
CA THR A 35 -16.71 -4.08 -13.17
C THR A 35 -16.21 -5.33 -12.46
N THR A 36 -14.94 -5.72 -12.70
CA THR A 36 -14.33 -6.92 -12.12
C THR A 36 -14.11 -6.75 -10.62
N GLY A 37 -13.60 -5.60 -10.18
CA GLY A 37 -13.36 -5.33 -8.76
C GLY A 37 -14.66 -5.31 -7.95
N VAL A 38 -15.70 -4.61 -8.45
CA VAL A 38 -17.03 -4.61 -7.81
C VAL A 38 -17.64 -6.02 -7.79
N ALA A 39 -17.46 -6.81 -8.85
CA ALA A 39 -17.94 -8.19 -8.87
C ALA A 39 -17.22 -9.10 -7.86
N ALA A 40 -15.90 -8.94 -7.70
CA ALA A 40 -15.12 -9.64 -6.68
C ALA A 40 -15.56 -9.25 -5.27
N TYR A 41 -15.75 -7.96 -5.00
CA TYR A 41 -16.30 -7.49 -3.72
C TYR A 41 -17.68 -8.07 -3.43
N ARG A 42 -18.59 -8.08 -4.41
CA ARG A 42 -19.91 -8.71 -4.26
C ARG A 42 -19.79 -10.19 -3.92
N ALA A 43 -18.80 -10.90 -4.45
CA ALA A 43 -18.56 -12.29 -4.07
C ALA A 43 -18.14 -12.40 -2.60
N LEU A 44 -17.23 -11.55 -2.12
CA LEU A 44 -16.82 -11.49 -0.72
C LEU A 44 -17.99 -11.21 0.23
N VAL A 45 -18.85 -10.24 -0.10
CA VAL A 45 -20.04 -9.92 0.73
C VAL A 45 -20.99 -11.12 0.80
N ARG A 46 -21.21 -11.82 -0.32
CA ARG A 46 -22.02 -13.05 -0.32
C ARG A 46 -21.41 -14.17 0.49
N ASP A 47 -20.09 -14.31 0.48
CA ASP A 47 -19.41 -15.35 1.25
C ASP A 47 -19.42 -15.02 2.75
N ALA A 48 -19.30 -13.74 3.13
CA ALA A 48 -19.54 -13.29 4.50
C ALA A 48 -20.97 -13.58 4.96
N LEU A 49 -21.97 -13.34 4.09
CA LEU A 49 -23.38 -13.64 4.39
C LEU A 49 -23.59 -15.12 4.71
N LYS A 50 -23.04 -16.03 3.89
CA LYS A 50 -23.11 -17.48 4.16
C LYS A 50 -22.45 -17.87 5.48
N GLN A 51 -21.28 -17.29 5.79
CA GLN A 51 -20.60 -17.59 7.05
C GLN A 51 -21.39 -17.06 8.26
N CYS A 52 -22.16 -15.98 8.11
CA CYS A 52 -23.03 -15.44 9.16
C CYS A 52 -24.21 -16.36 9.52
N GLU A 53 -24.59 -17.32 8.68
CA GLU A 53 -25.72 -18.23 8.93
C GLU A 53 -25.59 -18.99 10.27
N ARG A 54 -24.35 -19.26 10.71
CA ARG A 54 -24.05 -19.93 12.00
C ARG A 54 -24.45 -19.11 13.23
N TYR A 55 -24.64 -17.80 13.09
CA TYR A 55 -25.05 -16.90 14.17
C TYR A 55 -26.57 -16.80 14.33
N HIS A 56 -27.35 -17.39 13.40
CA HIS A 56 -28.81 -17.41 13.45
C HIS A 56 -29.45 -16.02 13.67
N LEU A 57 -28.90 -15.00 12.99
CA LEU A 57 -29.40 -13.63 13.06
C LEU A 57 -30.86 -13.53 12.62
N GLY A 58 -31.63 -12.65 13.25
CA GLY A 58 -32.95 -12.29 12.75
C GLY A 58 -32.85 -11.52 11.44
N GLN A 59 -33.87 -11.60 10.58
CA GLN A 59 -33.87 -10.93 9.28
C GLN A 59 -33.53 -9.43 9.36
N ILE A 60 -34.08 -8.72 10.36
CA ILE A 60 -33.84 -7.28 10.55
C ILE A 60 -32.38 -7.02 10.96
N GLU A 61 -31.80 -7.88 11.80
CA GLU A 61 -30.42 -7.76 12.26
C GLU A 61 -29.44 -8.02 11.11
N GLU A 62 -29.70 -9.05 10.31
CA GLU A 62 -28.91 -9.36 9.11
C GLU A 62 -28.99 -8.23 8.08
N GLU A 63 -30.19 -7.73 7.78
CA GLU A 63 -30.37 -6.59 6.86
C GLU A 63 -29.60 -5.35 7.35
N ALA A 64 -29.65 -5.03 8.64
CA ALA A 64 -28.91 -3.92 9.22
C ALA A 64 -27.38 -4.15 9.24
N LEU A 65 -26.93 -5.39 9.42
CA LEU A 65 -25.51 -5.75 9.39
C LEU A 65 -24.91 -5.56 7.99
N PHE A 66 -25.63 -5.97 6.95
CA PHE A 66 -25.16 -5.96 5.57
C PHE A 66 -25.49 -4.68 4.79
N GLU A 67 -26.41 -3.83 5.25
CA GLU A 67 -26.76 -2.57 4.56
C GLU A 67 -25.52 -1.72 4.21
N PRO A 68 -24.57 -1.46 5.13
CA PRO A 68 -23.40 -0.64 4.81
C PRO A 68 -22.48 -1.29 3.76
N LEU A 69 -22.35 -2.62 3.79
CA LEU A 69 -21.56 -3.37 2.83
C LEU A 69 -22.21 -3.32 1.43
N ASN A 70 -23.53 -3.45 1.35
CA ASN A 70 -24.30 -3.35 0.12
C ASN A 70 -24.34 -1.92 -0.45
N ALA A 71 -24.33 -0.91 0.43
CA ALA A 71 -24.22 0.49 0.03
C ALA A 71 -22.86 0.77 -0.62
N LEU A 72 -21.78 0.22 -0.06
CA LEU A 72 -20.42 0.35 -0.59
C LEU A 72 -20.26 -0.29 -1.98
N GLU A 73 -20.96 -1.39 -2.25
CA GLU A 73 -20.98 -2.01 -3.59
C GLU A 73 -21.42 -1.02 -4.68
N LYS A 74 -22.35 -0.13 -4.34
CA LYS A 74 -22.95 0.85 -5.26
C LYS A 74 -22.19 2.17 -5.31
N ASP A 75 -21.16 2.34 -4.47
CA ASP A 75 -20.39 3.58 -4.39
C ASP A 75 -19.29 3.61 -5.47
N THR A 76 -19.67 4.05 -6.66
CA THR A 76 -18.75 4.17 -7.80
C THR A 76 -17.53 5.04 -7.49
N LEU A 77 -17.70 6.10 -6.69
CA LEU A 77 -16.60 7.03 -6.39
C LEU A 77 -15.56 6.33 -5.53
N PHE A 78 -16.00 5.64 -4.48
CA PHE A 78 -15.13 4.82 -3.64
C PHE A 78 -14.30 3.83 -4.47
N TRP A 79 -14.92 3.13 -5.41
CA TRP A 79 -14.24 2.13 -6.24
C TRP A 79 -13.31 2.75 -7.29
N GLN A 80 -13.60 3.96 -7.78
CA GLN A 80 -12.73 4.68 -8.72
C GLN A 80 -11.44 5.19 -8.07
N GLU A 81 -11.53 5.63 -6.82
CA GLU A 81 -10.39 6.11 -6.03
C GLU A 81 -9.60 4.95 -5.38
N HIS A 82 -10.09 3.71 -5.50
CA HIS A 82 -9.51 2.53 -4.88
C HIS A 82 -8.25 2.01 -5.59
N GLN A 83 -7.09 2.49 -5.15
CA GLN A 83 -5.78 2.06 -5.65
C GLN A 83 -5.08 1.04 -4.73
N HIS A 84 -5.48 1.04 -3.46
CA HIS A 84 -4.89 0.25 -2.39
C HIS A 84 -5.71 -1.00 -2.12
N SER A 85 -5.12 -1.96 -1.42
CA SER A 85 -5.92 -2.98 -0.76
C SER A 85 -6.71 -2.31 0.37
N VAL A 86 -7.90 -2.84 0.67
CA VAL A 86 -8.70 -2.38 1.80
C VAL A 86 -9.13 -3.50 2.71
N LEU A 87 -9.01 -3.20 4.00
CA LEU A 87 -9.62 -3.96 5.08
C LEU A 87 -10.93 -3.30 5.45
N ILE A 88 -12.00 -4.08 5.52
CA ILE A 88 -13.32 -3.62 5.94
C ILE A 88 -13.70 -4.42 7.18
N TYR A 89 -14.04 -3.69 8.24
CA TYR A 89 -14.49 -4.22 9.50
C TYR A 89 -15.96 -3.85 9.70
N ARG A 90 -16.80 -4.84 9.97
CA ARG A 90 -18.24 -4.65 10.22
C ARG A 90 -18.71 -5.56 11.35
N SER A 91 -19.31 -4.98 12.39
CA SER A 91 -20.10 -5.68 13.42
C SER A 91 -21.47 -5.00 13.52
N GLU A 92 -22.25 -5.16 14.59
CA GLU A 92 -23.51 -4.42 14.75
C GLU A 92 -23.29 -2.89 14.81
N ASP A 93 -22.36 -2.45 15.65
CA ASP A 93 -22.09 -1.08 16.06
C ASP A 93 -20.83 -0.46 15.42
N LEU A 94 -20.01 -1.28 14.75
CA LEU A 94 -18.80 -0.83 14.05
C LEU A 94 -18.93 -0.97 12.54
N PHE A 95 -18.52 0.06 11.81
CA PHE A 95 -18.20 0.00 10.39
C PHE A 95 -16.96 0.87 10.13
N GLY A 96 -15.84 0.22 9.80
CA GLY A 96 -14.53 0.86 9.68
C GLY A 96 -13.73 0.27 8.55
N MET A 97 -12.83 1.08 8.00
CA MET A 97 -12.03 0.71 6.83
C MET A 97 -10.59 1.20 6.98
N GLU A 98 -9.64 0.45 6.44
CA GLU A 98 -8.23 0.85 6.36
C GLU A 98 -7.68 0.57 4.94
N HIS A 99 -7.05 1.57 4.34
CA HIS A 99 -6.36 1.45 3.06
C HIS A 99 -4.88 1.15 3.28
N ARG A 100 -4.34 0.18 2.52
CA ARG A 100 -2.93 -0.22 2.57
C ARG A 100 -2.34 -0.43 1.18
N ILE A 101 -1.12 0.07 1.00
CA ILE A 101 -0.25 -0.32 -0.12
C ILE A 101 0.23 -1.74 0.17
N ALA A 102 -0.57 -2.71 -0.24
CA ALA A 102 -0.30 -4.13 -0.04
C ALA A 102 -1.01 -4.93 -1.13
N ARG A 103 -0.54 -6.15 -1.39
CA ARG A 103 -1.16 -7.12 -2.29
C ARG A 103 -1.52 -8.37 -1.50
N TRP A 104 -2.73 -8.39 -0.94
CA TRP A 104 -3.24 -9.52 -0.17
C TRP A 104 -4.15 -10.40 -1.00
N GLU A 105 -4.46 -11.61 -0.55
CA GLU A 105 -5.50 -12.41 -1.17
C GLU A 105 -6.89 -11.94 -0.70
N SER A 106 -7.80 -11.74 -1.65
CA SER A 106 -9.17 -11.32 -1.33
C SER A 106 -9.91 -12.43 -0.58
N GLN A 107 -10.43 -12.12 0.60
CA GLN A 107 -11.13 -13.09 1.44
C GLN A 107 -12.15 -12.42 2.35
N ALA A 108 -13.20 -13.19 2.70
CA ALA A 108 -14.22 -12.79 3.65
C ALA A 108 -14.10 -13.71 4.87
N ILE A 109 -13.98 -13.11 6.05
CA ILE A 109 -13.82 -13.82 7.30
C ILE A 109 -14.90 -13.33 8.26
N VAL A 110 -15.72 -14.25 8.76
CA VAL A 110 -16.69 -13.98 9.82
C VAL A 110 -16.30 -14.76 11.06
N ASP A 111 -16.09 -14.06 12.16
CA ASP A 111 -15.76 -14.67 13.43
C ASP A 111 -16.36 -13.98 14.64
N ASP A 112 -16.12 -14.53 15.83
CA ASP A 112 -16.48 -13.91 17.10
C ASP A 112 -15.65 -12.65 17.41
N VAL A 113 -14.54 -12.46 16.69
CA VAL A 113 -13.62 -11.33 16.78
C VAL A 113 -13.18 -10.89 15.38
N PHE A 114 -12.76 -9.62 15.24
CA PHE A 114 -12.14 -9.17 13.99
C PHE A 114 -10.78 -9.83 13.76
N HIS A 115 -10.47 -10.11 12.49
CA HIS A 115 -9.15 -10.61 12.10
C HIS A 115 -8.22 -9.45 11.80
N LEU A 116 -7.10 -9.36 12.53
CA LEU A 116 -6.23 -8.19 12.54
C LEU A 116 -4.91 -8.42 11.84
N ARG A 117 -4.57 -9.67 11.47
CA ARG A 117 -3.29 -10.03 10.85
C ARG A 117 -2.89 -9.09 9.70
N HIS A 118 -3.79 -8.80 8.76
CA HIS A 118 -3.53 -7.90 7.62
C HIS A 118 -3.34 -6.45 8.05
N LEU A 119 -4.01 -6.02 9.11
CA LEU A 119 -3.93 -4.64 9.61
C LEU A 119 -2.61 -4.37 10.34
N VAL A 120 -2.11 -5.35 11.09
CA VAL A 120 -0.96 -5.16 11.99
C VAL A 120 0.35 -5.65 11.42
N ALA A 121 0.34 -6.55 10.44
CA ALA A 121 1.55 -7.05 9.80
C ALA A 121 2.38 -5.90 9.20
N ASP A 122 3.68 -5.93 9.47
CA ASP A 122 4.69 -5.00 8.97
C ASP A 122 4.45 -3.52 9.32
N ARG A 123 3.49 -3.22 10.21
CA ARG A 123 3.14 -1.84 10.60
C ARG A 123 4.32 -1.06 11.20
N ASN A 124 5.31 -1.76 11.76
CA ASN A 124 6.50 -1.17 12.35
C ASN A 124 7.67 -1.03 11.35
N LEU A 125 7.50 -1.50 10.11
CA LEU A 125 8.48 -1.36 9.03
C LEU A 125 8.18 -0.08 8.24
N ASP A 126 8.80 1.03 8.63
CA ASP A 126 8.61 2.33 7.98
C ASP A 126 9.59 2.50 6.80
N VAL A 127 9.34 1.78 5.72
CA VAL A 127 10.06 1.97 4.44
C VAL A 127 9.04 2.30 3.36
N ASN A 128 8.75 3.59 3.24
CA ASN A 128 7.93 4.17 2.18
C ASN A 128 8.82 4.96 1.21
N TYR A 129 8.46 4.93 -0.06
CA TYR A 129 9.21 5.61 -1.12
C TYR A 129 8.32 5.95 -2.31
N HIS A 130 8.79 6.88 -3.12
CA HIS A 130 8.14 7.27 -4.36
C HIS A 130 8.95 6.83 -5.58
N VAL A 131 8.28 6.67 -6.72
CA VAL A 131 8.94 6.40 -8.01
C VAL A 131 8.40 7.38 -9.04
N LEU A 132 9.29 8.16 -9.64
CA LEU A 132 8.97 9.02 -10.78
C LEU A 132 9.41 8.31 -12.07
N VAL A 133 8.44 7.87 -12.85
CA VAL A 133 8.66 7.29 -14.17
C VAL A 133 8.47 8.37 -15.23
N VAL A 134 9.52 8.68 -15.98
CA VAL A 134 9.50 9.63 -17.08
C VAL A 134 9.81 8.92 -18.39
N ALA A 135 8.76 8.69 -19.17
CA ALA A 135 8.82 8.18 -20.54
C ALA A 135 8.62 9.31 -21.55
N LYS A 136 8.85 9.05 -22.85
CA LYS A 136 8.88 10.09 -23.92
C LYS A 136 7.74 11.11 -23.87
N ASN A 137 6.51 10.68 -23.56
CA ASN A 137 5.32 11.53 -23.59
C ASN A 137 4.51 11.52 -22.28
N LYS A 138 5.00 10.87 -21.21
CA LYS A 138 4.23 10.67 -19.98
C LYS A 138 5.14 10.72 -18.77
N ALA A 139 4.67 11.36 -17.70
CA ALA A 139 5.22 11.25 -16.37
C ALA A 139 4.19 10.62 -15.44
N GLU A 140 4.63 9.66 -14.64
CA GLU A 140 3.81 8.95 -13.66
C GLU A 140 4.55 8.93 -12.33
N LEU A 141 3.83 9.27 -11.26
CA LEU A 141 4.32 9.15 -9.89
C LEU A 141 3.68 7.94 -9.24
N TYR A 142 4.49 7.13 -8.58
CA TYR A 142 4.04 5.97 -7.80
C TYR A 142 4.43 6.14 -6.34
N HIS A 143 3.70 5.47 -5.46
CA HIS A 143 3.98 5.35 -4.04
C HIS A 143 4.09 3.87 -3.69
N GLY A 144 5.17 3.49 -3.01
CA GLY A 144 5.45 2.12 -2.67
C GLY A 144 6.06 1.95 -1.29
N ASN A 145 6.05 0.71 -0.84
CA ASN A 145 6.68 0.26 0.39
C ASN A 145 7.36 -1.10 0.16
N LEU A 146 7.73 -1.81 1.23
CA LEU A 146 8.36 -3.13 1.12
C LEU A 146 7.50 -4.17 0.39
N ASP A 147 6.18 -4.02 0.41
CA ASP A 147 5.25 -5.06 -0.04
C ASP A 147 4.64 -4.78 -1.42
N ALA A 148 4.38 -3.51 -1.76
CA ALA A 148 3.76 -3.15 -3.03
C ALA A 148 4.14 -1.75 -3.53
N LEU A 149 3.77 -1.50 -4.79
CA LEU A 149 3.84 -0.21 -5.47
C LEU A 149 2.48 0.09 -6.10
N VAL A 150 2.01 1.32 -6.01
CA VAL A 150 0.75 1.77 -6.62
C VAL A 150 0.93 3.11 -7.31
N LEU A 151 0.08 3.41 -8.29
CA LEU A 151 0.13 4.67 -9.03
C LEU A 151 -0.54 5.79 -8.22
N ASP A 152 0.13 6.92 -8.03
CA ASP A 152 -0.42 8.08 -7.32
C ASP A 152 -1.15 9.02 -8.32
N ASP A 153 -2.34 8.59 -8.76
CA ASP A 153 -3.08 9.27 -9.83
C ASP A 153 -3.68 10.62 -9.44
N GLY A 154 -3.92 10.83 -8.15
CA GLY A 154 -4.39 12.11 -7.61
C GLY A 154 -3.30 13.17 -7.57
N LYS A 155 -2.05 12.79 -7.82
CA LYS A 155 -0.89 13.67 -7.69
C LYS A 155 -0.17 13.96 -8.99
N LEU A 156 0.12 12.95 -9.81
CA LEU A 156 0.84 13.18 -11.06
C LEU A 156 0.71 12.03 -12.07
N VAL A 157 -0.25 12.17 -12.98
CA VAL A 157 -0.32 11.40 -14.23
C VAL A 157 -0.62 12.37 -15.36
N GLN A 158 0.44 12.87 -15.99
CA GLN A 158 0.29 13.91 -17.00
C GLN A 158 1.14 13.61 -18.23
N SER A 159 0.60 13.97 -19.39
CA SER A 159 1.37 14.01 -20.62
C SER A 159 2.38 15.17 -20.59
N LYS A 160 3.46 15.03 -21.36
CA LYS A 160 4.46 16.10 -21.51
C LYS A 160 3.83 17.45 -21.89
N LYS A 161 2.78 17.39 -22.71
CA LYS A 161 2.06 18.56 -23.20
C LYS A 161 1.28 19.25 -22.07
N GLU A 162 0.54 18.49 -21.27
CA GLU A 162 -0.22 19.02 -20.12
C GLU A 162 0.68 19.70 -19.09
N ILE A 163 1.82 19.08 -18.76
CA ILE A 163 2.82 19.66 -17.82
C ILE A 163 3.35 21.00 -18.33
N THR A 164 3.67 21.07 -19.63
CA THR A 164 4.26 22.28 -20.22
C THR A 164 3.21 23.40 -20.35
N GLU A 165 1.98 23.06 -20.77
CA GLU A 165 0.87 24.01 -20.89
C GLU A 165 0.41 24.56 -19.53
N ALA A 166 0.36 23.73 -18.48
CA ALA A 166 0.04 24.18 -17.13
C ALA A 166 1.04 25.20 -16.61
N SER A 167 2.35 24.95 -16.79
CA SER A 167 3.42 25.87 -16.39
C SER A 167 3.38 27.18 -17.18
N ASP A 168 3.14 27.11 -18.50
CA ASP A 168 3.04 28.30 -19.35
C ASP A 168 1.82 29.17 -18.99
N ASN A 169 0.67 28.55 -18.69
CA ASN A 169 -0.53 29.26 -18.25
C ASN A 169 -0.35 29.95 -16.89
N MET A 170 0.29 29.28 -15.92
CA MET A 170 0.63 29.90 -14.64
C MET A 170 1.54 31.11 -14.83
N ARG A 171 2.60 30.99 -15.65
CA ARG A 171 3.50 32.11 -15.96
C ARG A 171 2.78 33.26 -16.64
N GLN A 172 1.88 32.99 -17.59
CA GLN A 172 1.07 34.03 -18.24
C GLN A 172 0.15 34.76 -17.26
N GLN A 173 -0.43 34.06 -16.27
CA GLN A 173 -1.23 34.70 -15.21
C GLN A 173 -0.39 35.57 -14.27
N PHE A 174 0.83 35.14 -13.90
CA PHE A 174 1.76 35.97 -13.12
C PHE A 174 2.27 37.18 -13.91
N HIS A 175 2.49 37.04 -15.22
CA HIS A 175 2.85 38.16 -16.11
C HIS A 175 1.68 39.09 -16.45
N SER A 176 0.42 38.68 -16.21
CA SER A 176 -0.76 39.53 -16.37
C SER A 176 -1.02 40.44 -15.16
N ALA A 177 -0.36 40.20 -14.02
CA ALA A 177 -0.44 41.04 -12.82
C ALA A 177 0.61 42.17 -12.78
N ALA A 178 1.56 42.19 -13.72
CA ALA A 178 2.48 43.30 -13.94
C ALA A 178 2.09 44.04 -15.24
N SER A 179 1.72 45.32 -15.11
CA SER A 179 1.07 46.18 -16.10
C SER A 179 1.69 46.28 -17.52
N PRO A 180 0.94 46.81 -18.52
CA PRO A 180 1.16 46.59 -19.94
C PRO A 180 1.96 47.71 -20.60
N ALA A 181 2.92 47.36 -21.47
CA ALA A 181 3.36 48.19 -22.59
C ALA A 181 4.42 47.46 -23.44
N HIS A 182 4.09 47.11 -24.69
CA HIS A 182 4.55 47.85 -25.89
C HIS A 182 4.18 47.07 -27.16
N ARG A 183 3.45 47.72 -28.07
CA ARG A 183 3.30 47.25 -29.46
C ARG A 183 4.60 47.55 -30.21
N GLY A 184 5.14 46.56 -30.91
CA GLY A 184 6.23 46.73 -31.87
C GLY A 184 6.10 45.74 -33.01
N SER A 185 5.88 46.24 -34.22
CA SER A 185 5.63 45.50 -35.45
C SER A 185 6.94 45.11 -36.14
N GLY A 186 7.02 43.84 -36.59
CA GLY A 186 7.68 43.43 -37.85
C GLY A 186 9.19 43.15 -37.83
N SER A 187 9.56 41.90 -38.13
CA SER A 187 10.41 41.59 -39.30
C SER A 187 10.49 40.07 -39.54
N ASN A 188 10.23 39.65 -40.78
CA ASN A 188 10.69 38.37 -41.31
C ASN A 188 12.22 38.24 -41.15
N ALA A 189 12.71 37.14 -40.58
CA ALA A 189 14.11 36.75 -40.69
C ALA A 189 14.25 35.21 -40.74
N PHE A 190 14.41 34.74 -41.97
CA PHE A 190 15.20 33.62 -42.46
C PHE A 190 15.73 32.56 -41.46
N TYR A 191 15.22 31.34 -41.67
CA TYR A 191 15.78 30.05 -41.31
C TYR A 191 17.23 29.93 -41.78
N THR A 192 18.20 29.73 -40.88
CA THR A 192 19.52 29.14 -41.22
C THR A 192 20.25 28.59 -39.99
N GLY A 193 20.53 27.28 -39.97
CA GLY A 193 21.70 26.72 -39.29
C GLY A 193 21.41 25.55 -38.35
N ALA A 194 21.99 24.39 -38.65
CA ALA A 194 21.83 23.11 -37.95
C ALA A 194 22.46 23.05 -36.52
N GLY A 195 22.40 24.16 -35.78
CA GLY A 195 22.81 24.30 -34.38
C GLY A 195 21.73 24.88 -33.46
N GLU A 196 20.77 25.66 -33.98
CA GLU A 196 19.68 26.25 -33.17
C GLU A 196 18.62 25.22 -32.76
N ASP A 197 18.31 24.25 -33.64
CA ASP A 197 17.33 23.18 -33.36
C ASP A 197 17.69 22.35 -32.11
N ASN A 198 18.99 22.20 -31.81
CA ASN A 198 19.45 21.40 -30.67
C ASN A 198 19.42 22.21 -29.36
N ASP A 199 19.65 23.52 -29.43
CA ASP A 199 19.58 24.42 -28.28
C ASP A 199 18.13 24.72 -27.88
N GLU A 200 17.22 24.91 -28.83
CA GLU A 200 15.80 25.11 -28.55
C GLU A 200 15.15 23.84 -27.97
N ALA A 201 15.39 22.67 -28.58
CA ALA A 201 14.92 21.39 -28.05
C ALA A 201 15.46 21.10 -26.64
N ARG A 202 16.72 21.50 -26.37
CA ARG A 202 17.33 21.41 -25.04
C ARG A 202 16.65 22.36 -24.04
N GLN A 203 16.36 23.60 -24.43
CA GLN A 203 15.65 24.55 -23.57
C GLN A 203 14.22 24.08 -23.26
N ASP A 204 13.52 23.53 -24.25
CA ASP A 204 12.20 22.92 -24.06
C ASP A 204 12.24 21.76 -23.07
N GLN A 205 13.24 20.88 -23.19
CA GLN A 205 13.42 19.79 -22.24
C GLN A 205 13.65 20.32 -20.82
N ILE A 206 14.45 21.38 -20.65
CA ILE A 206 14.68 21.98 -19.32
C ILE A 206 13.40 22.61 -18.78
N ARG A 207 12.63 23.33 -19.61
CA ARG A 207 11.34 23.91 -19.22
C ARG A 207 10.39 22.82 -18.72
N TYR A 208 10.27 21.74 -19.49
CA TYR A 208 9.47 20.57 -19.14
C TYR A 208 9.91 19.96 -17.80
N LEU A 209 11.20 19.71 -17.60
CA LEU A 209 11.69 19.07 -16.37
C LEU A 209 11.49 19.93 -15.12
N LYS A 210 11.57 21.26 -15.25
CA LYS A 210 11.25 22.19 -14.15
C LYS A 210 9.77 22.19 -13.82
N ALA A 211 8.91 22.25 -14.83
CA ALA A 211 7.46 22.17 -14.64
C ALA A 211 7.05 20.82 -14.01
N LEU A 212 7.67 19.73 -14.46
CA LEU A 212 7.50 18.42 -13.86
C LEU A 212 7.92 18.41 -12.38
N ASP A 213 9.04 19.05 -12.05
CA ASP A 213 9.50 19.12 -10.67
C ASP A 213 8.57 19.93 -9.76
N GLU A 214 8.04 21.06 -10.25
CA GLU A 214 7.05 21.86 -9.51
C GLU A 214 5.83 21.00 -9.13
N GLU A 215 5.32 20.18 -10.06
CA GLU A 215 4.22 19.24 -9.81
C GLU A 215 4.63 18.11 -8.84
N VAL A 216 5.83 17.53 -8.97
CA VAL A 216 6.33 16.49 -8.06
C VAL A 216 6.50 17.03 -6.64
N VAL A 217 7.09 18.21 -6.47
CA VAL A 217 7.28 18.83 -5.16
C VAL A 217 5.93 19.20 -4.54
N ALA A 218 4.96 19.68 -5.34
CA ALA A 218 3.59 19.95 -4.89
C ALA A 218 2.85 18.66 -4.47
N ALA A 219 3.04 17.57 -5.21
CA ALA A 219 2.53 16.24 -4.87
C ALA A 219 3.13 15.69 -3.55
N LEU A 220 4.41 15.95 -3.32
CA LEU A 220 5.16 15.38 -2.22
C LEU A 220 5.43 16.38 -1.08
N VAL A 221 4.61 17.43 -0.95
CA VAL A 221 4.77 18.46 0.09
C VAL A 221 4.83 17.80 1.48
N GLY A 222 5.92 18.07 2.19
CA GLY A 222 6.15 17.55 3.54
C GLY A 222 6.69 16.12 3.61
N SER A 223 6.72 15.39 2.49
CA SER A 223 7.38 14.08 2.42
C SER A 223 8.89 14.22 2.53
N ARG A 224 9.51 13.24 3.17
CA ARG A 224 10.96 13.03 3.20
C ARG A 224 11.32 11.63 2.72
N GLU A 225 10.38 10.96 2.08
CA GLU A 225 10.59 9.61 1.57
C GLU A 225 11.52 9.66 0.35
N PRO A 226 12.36 8.63 0.13
CA PRO A 226 13.19 8.58 -1.06
C PRO A 226 12.34 8.61 -2.35
N LEU A 227 12.83 9.31 -3.38
CA LEU A 227 12.22 9.34 -4.71
C LEU A 227 13.15 8.68 -5.75
N VAL A 228 12.74 7.50 -6.24
CA VAL A 228 13.47 6.76 -7.28
C VAL A 228 13.15 7.31 -8.65
N LEU A 229 14.19 7.60 -9.44
CA LEU A 229 14.03 8.10 -10.81
C LEU A 229 14.13 6.95 -11.83
N VAL A 230 13.13 6.86 -12.71
CA VAL A 230 13.07 5.88 -13.80
C VAL A 230 12.91 6.59 -15.13
N GLY A 231 13.86 6.44 -16.04
CA GLY A 231 13.79 7.13 -17.33
C GLY A 231 15.06 7.00 -18.17
N VAL A 232 15.20 7.88 -19.16
CA VAL A 232 16.45 8.00 -19.91
C VAL A 232 17.49 8.69 -19.02
N GLU A 233 18.67 8.08 -18.88
CA GLU A 233 19.73 8.51 -17.97
C GLU A 233 20.08 10.00 -18.11
N GLU A 234 20.27 10.48 -19.34
CA GLU A 234 20.57 11.90 -19.59
C GLU A 234 19.44 12.83 -19.11
N THR A 235 18.18 12.43 -19.31
CA THR A 235 17.01 13.19 -18.86
C THR A 235 16.94 13.23 -17.33
N MET A 236 17.19 12.10 -16.67
CA MET A 236 17.15 12.01 -15.20
C MET A 236 18.32 12.74 -14.55
N ALA A 237 19.52 12.70 -15.15
CA ALA A 237 20.65 13.51 -14.73
C ALA A 237 20.35 15.02 -14.80
N ARG A 238 19.61 15.45 -15.83
CA ARG A 238 19.12 16.84 -15.93
C ARG A 238 18.04 17.14 -14.90
N TYR A 239 17.09 16.23 -14.68
CA TYR A 239 16.04 16.40 -13.68
C TYR A 239 16.65 16.62 -12.30
N ARG A 240 17.60 15.78 -11.88
CA ARG A 240 18.36 15.94 -10.61
C ARG A 240 18.99 17.31 -10.42
N LYS A 241 19.46 17.95 -11.51
CA LYS A 241 20.09 19.26 -11.45
C LYS A 241 19.10 20.40 -11.17
N TYR A 242 17.84 20.23 -11.56
CA TYR A 242 16.81 21.25 -11.45
C TYR A 242 15.75 20.94 -10.40
N SER A 243 15.79 19.75 -9.82
CA SER A 243 14.81 19.31 -8.85
C SER A 243 15.07 19.95 -7.48
N ASP A 244 14.01 20.47 -6.88
CA ASP A 244 13.99 20.99 -5.51
C ASP A 244 13.60 19.90 -4.49
N TYR A 245 13.29 18.68 -4.93
CA TYR A 245 13.01 17.55 -4.04
C TYR A 245 14.29 17.05 -3.35
N PRO A 246 14.35 17.01 -2.01
CA PRO A 246 15.61 16.80 -1.29
C PRO A 246 16.15 15.37 -1.36
N ASN A 247 15.29 14.37 -1.51
CA ASN A 247 15.63 12.96 -1.27
C ASN A 247 15.54 12.11 -2.54
N LEU A 248 16.19 12.54 -3.61
CA LEU A 248 16.31 11.74 -4.83
C LEU A 248 17.27 10.56 -4.61
N SER A 249 16.88 9.35 -5.04
CA SER A 249 17.74 8.14 -4.97
C SER A 249 19.04 8.36 -5.72
N GLN A 250 20.18 7.83 -5.30
CA GLN A 250 21.44 7.95 -6.04
C GLN A 250 21.40 7.20 -7.37
N GLU A 251 20.85 5.98 -7.36
CA GLU A 251 20.71 5.16 -8.56
C GLU A 251 19.53 5.65 -9.42
N THR A 252 19.69 5.62 -10.74
CA THR A 252 18.61 5.89 -11.72
C THR A 252 18.36 4.62 -12.51
N LEU A 253 17.11 4.16 -12.57
CA LEU A 253 16.77 3.01 -13.39
C LEU A 253 16.44 3.44 -14.83
N ARG A 254 16.94 2.69 -15.79
CA ARG A 254 16.55 2.88 -17.19
C ARG A 254 15.15 2.34 -17.40
N TYR A 255 14.25 3.14 -17.99
CA TYR A 255 12.91 2.66 -18.34
C TYR A 255 12.98 1.41 -19.24
N GLN A 256 12.23 0.39 -18.86
CA GLN A 256 12.02 -0.87 -19.57
C GLN A 256 10.53 -1.01 -19.89
N GLU A 257 10.18 -1.65 -21.01
CA GLU A 257 8.78 -1.81 -21.41
C GLU A 257 8.01 -2.72 -20.43
N GLU A 258 8.75 -3.62 -19.80
CA GLU A 258 8.34 -4.51 -18.72
C GLU A 258 7.86 -3.75 -17.47
N TYR A 259 8.17 -2.46 -17.31
CA TYR A 259 7.63 -1.64 -16.21
C TYR A 259 6.15 -1.32 -16.32
N LYS A 260 5.50 -1.72 -17.43
CA LYS A 260 4.04 -1.86 -17.48
C LYS A 260 3.52 -2.90 -16.49
N ASP A 261 4.34 -3.88 -16.12
CA ASP A 261 4.10 -4.74 -14.97
C ASP A 261 4.60 -4.04 -13.69
N ILE A 262 3.66 -3.57 -12.89
CA ILE A 262 3.94 -2.86 -11.63
C ILE A 262 4.74 -3.74 -10.66
N ALA A 263 4.58 -5.07 -10.69
CA ALA A 263 5.37 -5.97 -9.85
C ALA A 263 6.85 -5.98 -10.25
N LYS A 264 7.16 -5.82 -11.53
CA LYS A 264 8.54 -5.68 -12.01
C LYS A 264 9.13 -4.33 -11.62
N LEU A 265 8.35 -3.25 -11.79
CA LEU A 265 8.78 -1.91 -11.41
C LEU A 265 9.02 -1.81 -9.89
N HIS A 266 8.12 -2.37 -9.08
CA HIS A 266 8.25 -2.46 -7.62
C HIS A 266 9.55 -3.15 -7.24
N ARG A 267 9.79 -4.37 -7.75
CA ARG A 267 11.00 -5.16 -7.44
C ARG A 267 12.29 -4.39 -7.73
N ASP A 268 12.42 -3.82 -8.92
CA ASP A 268 13.65 -3.13 -9.31
C ASP A 268 13.88 -1.83 -8.50
N THR A 269 12.82 -1.06 -8.27
CA THR A 269 12.90 0.19 -7.51
C THR A 269 13.14 -0.08 -6.02
N LEU A 270 12.55 -1.14 -5.48
CA LEU A 270 12.77 -1.58 -4.11
C LEU A 270 14.22 -2.00 -3.87
N GLU A 271 14.88 -2.66 -4.83
CA GLU A 271 16.31 -2.98 -4.72
C GLU A 271 17.18 -1.72 -4.62
N VAL A 272 16.83 -0.63 -5.31
CA VAL A 272 17.52 0.66 -5.14
C VAL A 272 17.32 1.18 -3.72
N ILE A 273 16.08 1.19 -3.24
CA ILE A 273 15.75 1.66 -1.89
C ILE A 273 16.47 0.84 -0.82
N LYS A 274 16.43 -0.49 -0.91
CA LYS A 274 17.08 -1.39 0.06
C LYS A 274 18.59 -1.14 0.18
N LYS A 275 19.27 -0.78 -0.92
CA LYS A 275 20.70 -0.40 -0.87
C LYS A 275 20.93 0.91 -0.11
N GLU A 276 20.00 1.85 -0.19
CA GLU A 276 20.14 3.20 0.37
C GLU A 276 19.67 3.30 1.83
N VAL A 277 18.53 2.68 2.15
CA VAL A 277 17.89 2.78 3.48
C VAL A 277 17.96 1.49 4.29
N GLY A 278 18.42 0.39 3.69
CA GLY A 278 18.45 -0.94 4.30
C GLY A 278 17.18 -1.76 4.05
N ASP A 279 17.18 -3.00 4.52
CA ASP A 279 16.05 -3.92 4.46
C ASP A 279 15.74 -4.42 5.88
N PRO A 280 14.93 -3.68 6.66
CA PRO A 280 14.65 -4.05 8.05
C PRO A 280 13.94 -5.41 8.16
N LYS A 281 13.17 -5.80 7.14
CA LYS A 281 12.50 -7.11 7.08
C LYS A 281 13.53 -8.23 6.92
N ALA A 282 14.47 -8.08 5.98
CA ALA A 282 15.55 -9.05 5.81
C ALA A 282 16.47 -9.15 7.04
N GLU A 283 16.73 -8.03 7.74
CA GLU A 283 17.49 -8.07 8.99
C GLU A 283 16.78 -8.87 10.09
N ILE A 284 15.46 -8.74 10.21
CA ILE A 284 14.66 -9.52 11.17
C ILE A 284 14.70 -11.00 10.81
N VAL A 285 14.49 -11.33 9.53
CA VAL A 285 14.56 -12.71 9.02
C VAL A 285 15.94 -13.33 9.26
N ALA A 286 17.03 -12.60 9.01
CA ALA A 286 18.39 -13.07 9.24
C ALA A 286 18.65 -13.35 10.73
N LYS A 287 18.29 -12.42 11.62
CA LYS A 287 18.42 -12.60 13.09
C LYS A 287 17.66 -13.82 13.58
N ILE A 288 16.48 -14.05 13.01
CA ILE A 288 15.65 -15.21 13.32
C ILE A 288 16.34 -16.51 12.85
N GLY A 289 16.86 -16.53 11.63
CA GLY A 289 17.56 -17.68 11.05
C GLY A 289 18.84 -18.07 11.80
N GLU A 290 19.52 -17.11 12.43
CA GLU A 290 20.70 -17.37 13.26
C GLU A 290 20.37 -18.04 14.61
N GLU A 291 19.18 -17.76 15.15
CA GLU A 291 18.79 -18.15 16.51
C GLU A 291 17.92 -19.41 16.57
N ILE A 292 17.25 -19.76 15.47
CA ILE A 292 16.26 -20.86 15.40
C ILE A 292 16.82 -22.22 15.88
N ASP A 293 18.04 -22.56 15.46
CA ASP A 293 18.68 -23.84 15.77
C ASP A 293 19.63 -23.74 16.97
N HIS A 294 19.67 -22.57 17.63
CA HIS A 294 20.58 -22.35 18.75
C HIS A 294 19.98 -23.02 20.02
N PRO A 295 20.72 -23.87 20.76
CA PRO A 295 20.19 -24.60 21.92
C PRO A 295 19.66 -23.70 23.05
N ASN A 296 20.17 -22.47 23.12
CA ASN A 296 19.72 -21.41 24.03
C ASN A 296 19.12 -20.23 23.25
N GLY A 297 18.69 -20.48 22.02
CA GLY A 297 18.10 -19.48 21.13
C GLY A 297 16.79 -18.95 21.68
N LYS A 298 16.49 -17.72 21.31
CA LYS A 298 15.29 -17.00 21.73
C LYS A 298 14.11 -17.19 20.78
N VAL A 299 14.26 -18.09 19.81
CA VAL A 299 13.39 -18.25 18.65
C VAL A 299 12.68 -19.61 18.69
N VAL A 300 11.37 -19.64 18.48
CA VAL A 300 10.57 -20.89 18.42
C VAL A 300 9.76 -21.00 17.14
N ALA A 301 9.74 -22.20 16.55
CA ALA A 301 8.99 -22.53 15.34
C ALA A 301 7.64 -23.19 15.67
N GLY A 302 6.67 -22.99 14.78
CA GLY A 302 5.42 -23.75 14.79
C GLY A 302 4.36 -23.18 15.71
N LEU A 303 3.11 -23.35 15.28
CA LEU A 303 1.94 -22.75 15.93
C LEU A 303 1.80 -23.15 17.40
N GLU A 304 2.01 -24.43 17.74
CA GLU A 304 1.94 -24.93 19.13
C GLU A 304 2.96 -24.23 20.05
N SER A 305 4.22 -24.15 19.62
CA SER A 305 5.28 -23.47 20.38
C SER A 305 5.00 -21.99 20.53
N LEU A 306 4.53 -21.33 19.46
CA LEU A 306 4.19 -19.90 19.47
C LEU A 306 3.03 -19.62 20.42
N LEU A 307 1.96 -20.41 20.37
CA LEU A 307 0.82 -20.30 21.28
C LEU A 307 1.21 -20.55 22.74
N ALA A 308 2.06 -21.55 23.00
CA ALA A 308 2.59 -21.79 24.34
C ALA A 308 3.34 -20.55 24.90
N ARG A 309 4.18 -19.91 24.08
CA ARG A 309 4.89 -18.68 24.47
C ARG A 309 3.94 -17.48 24.60
N ALA A 310 2.88 -17.43 23.79
CA ALA A 310 1.83 -16.43 23.90
C ALA A 310 1.12 -16.51 25.25
N GLU A 311 0.77 -17.71 25.71
CA GLU A 311 0.12 -17.91 27.02
C GLU A 311 1.04 -17.52 28.20
N GLU A 312 2.36 -17.64 28.03
CA GLU A 312 3.34 -17.25 29.05
C GLU A 312 3.58 -15.72 29.11
N GLY A 313 3.01 -14.93 28.19
CA GLY A 313 3.27 -13.49 28.12
C GLY A 313 4.68 -13.16 27.61
N ARG A 314 5.27 -14.05 26.81
CA ARG A 314 6.68 -13.99 26.40
C ARG A 314 6.83 -13.80 24.90
N ILE A 315 6.05 -12.86 24.34
CA ILE A 315 6.11 -12.52 22.92
C ILE A 315 6.59 -11.08 22.68
N GLN A 316 7.76 -10.91 22.05
CA GLN A 316 8.21 -9.60 21.56
C GLN A 316 7.87 -9.34 20.10
N SER A 317 7.91 -10.38 19.27
CA SER A 317 7.68 -10.29 17.83
C SER A 317 7.08 -11.61 17.32
N VAL A 318 6.29 -11.58 16.25
CA VAL A 318 5.81 -12.79 15.56
C VAL A 318 5.90 -12.56 14.06
N MET A 319 6.44 -13.52 13.30
CA MET A 319 6.21 -13.54 11.86
C MET A 319 5.13 -14.55 11.47
N ILE A 320 4.20 -14.12 10.61
CA ILE A 320 3.05 -14.91 10.16
C ILE A 320 2.90 -14.83 8.64
N ALA A 321 2.42 -15.90 8.04
CA ALA A 321 1.95 -15.86 6.66
C ALA A 321 0.53 -15.27 6.65
N VAL A 322 0.40 -14.00 6.22
CA VAL A 322 -0.81 -13.19 6.40
C VAL A 322 -1.99 -13.74 5.57
N ASP A 323 -1.71 -14.24 4.36
CA ASP A 323 -2.70 -14.80 3.44
C ASP A 323 -2.86 -16.33 3.56
N GLN A 324 -2.15 -16.97 4.50
CA GLN A 324 -2.31 -18.40 4.70
C GLN A 324 -3.68 -18.71 5.33
N GLN A 325 -4.28 -19.81 4.87
CA GLN A 325 -5.56 -20.29 5.38
C GLN A 325 -5.52 -20.45 6.91
N SER A 326 -6.59 -20.00 7.55
CA SER A 326 -6.87 -20.18 8.97
C SER A 326 -6.75 -21.63 9.41
N ILE A 327 -6.03 -21.87 10.51
CA ILE A 327 -6.07 -23.14 11.23
C ILE A 327 -7.12 -22.99 12.32
N ARG A 328 -8.29 -23.62 12.13
CA ARG A 328 -9.38 -23.57 13.11
C ARG A 328 -9.27 -24.71 14.12
N GLY A 329 -9.54 -24.40 15.38
CA GLY A 329 -9.47 -25.40 16.44
C GLY A 329 -9.44 -24.79 17.82
N TYR A 330 -8.83 -25.52 18.75
CA TYR A 330 -8.56 -25.05 20.11
C TYR A 330 -7.13 -25.41 20.51
N PHE A 331 -6.52 -24.57 21.34
CA PHE A 331 -5.23 -24.86 21.95
C PHE A 331 -5.43 -25.43 23.35
N ASP A 332 -4.91 -26.63 23.60
CA ASP A 332 -4.84 -27.22 24.93
C ASP A 332 -3.59 -26.68 25.66
N PRO A 333 -3.74 -25.80 26.67
CA PRO A 333 -2.60 -25.20 27.35
C PRO A 333 -1.87 -26.17 28.30
N VAL A 334 -2.46 -27.33 28.61
CA VAL A 334 -1.85 -28.37 29.44
C VAL A 334 -0.99 -29.30 28.57
N LEU A 335 -1.52 -29.73 27.44
CA LEU A 335 -0.80 -30.59 26.50
C LEU A 335 0.12 -29.81 25.56
N LEU A 336 -0.05 -28.49 25.48
CA LEU A 336 0.59 -27.60 24.52
C LEU A 336 0.36 -28.04 23.08
N LYS A 337 -0.88 -28.47 22.79
CA LYS A 337 -1.25 -29.02 21.49
C LYS A 337 -2.40 -28.28 20.84
N VAL A 338 -2.33 -28.21 19.52
CA VAL A 338 -3.46 -27.77 18.70
C VAL A 338 -4.38 -28.96 18.43
N VAL A 339 -5.67 -28.76 18.67
CA VAL A 339 -6.73 -29.68 18.28
C VAL A 339 -7.52 -29.00 17.18
N GLU A 340 -7.39 -29.50 15.94
CA GLU A 340 -8.14 -28.97 14.80
C GLU A 340 -9.63 -29.25 14.94
N ASP A 341 -10.44 -28.22 14.75
CA ASP A 341 -11.89 -28.25 14.73
C ASP A 341 -12.39 -27.09 13.85
N ASP A 342 -13.10 -27.41 12.77
CA ASP A 342 -13.64 -26.41 11.82
C ASP A 342 -14.60 -25.41 12.49
N GLN A 343 -15.20 -25.78 13.61
CA GLN A 343 -16.07 -24.90 14.41
C GLN A 343 -15.30 -24.11 15.48
N GLY A 344 -14.00 -24.35 15.63
CA GLY A 344 -13.14 -23.68 16.59
C GLY A 344 -12.75 -22.25 16.19
N GLU A 345 -11.99 -21.62 17.08
CA GLU A 345 -11.42 -20.30 16.84
C GLU A 345 -10.29 -20.38 15.80
N ASP A 346 -10.00 -19.27 15.13
CA ASP A 346 -8.78 -19.17 14.34
C ASP A 346 -7.56 -19.04 15.25
N LEU A 347 -6.71 -20.07 15.27
CA LEU A 347 -5.56 -20.15 16.15
C LEU A 347 -4.41 -19.21 15.75
N VAL A 348 -4.33 -18.83 14.47
CA VAL A 348 -3.38 -17.82 13.99
C VAL A 348 -3.83 -16.44 14.45
N GLU A 349 -5.12 -16.14 14.33
CA GLU A 349 -5.68 -14.88 14.84
C GLU A 349 -5.57 -14.80 16.36
N ARG A 350 -5.82 -15.90 17.08
CA ARG A 350 -5.59 -15.98 18.52
C ARG A 350 -4.15 -15.60 18.89
N LEU A 351 -3.16 -16.16 18.18
CA LEU A 351 -1.75 -15.83 18.37
C LEU A 351 -1.50 -14.33 18.13
N VAL A 352 -2.01 -13.77 17.03
CA VAL A 352 -1.86 -12.35 16.69
C VAL A 352 -2.43 -11.46 17.79
N ARG A 353 -3.66 -11.73 18.25
CA ARG A 353 -4.30 -10.93 19.31
C ARG A 353 -3.53 -10.99 20.62
N LYS A 354 -3.12 -12.19 21.07
CA LYS A 354 -2.29 -12.35 22.28
C LYS A 354 -0.95 -11.64 22.18
N ALA A 355 -0.33 -11.67 20.99
CA ALA A 355 0.92 -10.96 20.72
C ALA A 355 0.71 -9.44 20.80
N LEU A 356 -0.37 -8.91 20.21
CA LEU A 356 -0.71 -7.49 20.27
C LEU A 356 -0.99 -7.02 21.70
N ASP A 357 -1.69 -7.80 22.51
CA ASP A 357 -1.93 -7.49 23.93
C ASP A 357 -0.64 -7.37 24.75
N GLN A 358 0.44 -8.03 24.30
CA GLN A 358 1.78 -7.97 24.90
C GLN A 358 2.65 -6.83 24.32
N GLY A 359 2.13 -6.06 23.37
CA GLY A 359 2.89 -5.02 22.67
C GLY A 359 3.88 -5.58 21.64
N ALA A 360 3.67 -6.81 21.17
CA ALA A 360 4.56 -7.45 20.22
C ALA A 360 4.45 -6.84 18.82
N SER A 361 5.55 -6.91 18.05
CA SER A 361 5.56 -6.55 16.64
C SER A 361 5.15 -7.72 15.75
N ILE A 362 4.25 -7.49 14.80
CA ILE A 362 3.82 -8.52 13.84
C ILE A 362 4.46 -8.24 12.49
N TYR A 363 5.07 -9.26 11.90
CA TYR A 363 5.73 -9.19 10.59
C TYR A 363 5.12 -10.21 9.62
N SER A 364 5.05 -9.88 8.34
CA SER A 364 4.61 -10.86 7.35
C SER A 364 5.76 -11.75 6.87
N ALA A 365 5.45 -13.01 6.54
CA ALA A 365 6.36 -13.99 5.97
C ALA A 365 5.72 -14.65 4.72
N GLN A 366 6.56 -15.11 3.78
CA GLN A 366 6.10 -15.81 2.56
C GLN A 366 5.79 -17.29 2.79
N GLU A 367 6.34 -17.90 3.85
CA GLU A 367 6.09 -19.29 4.24
C GLU A 367 5.67 -19.38 5.72
N THR A 368 5.01 -20.48 6.08
CA THR A 368 4.28 -20.74 7.34
C THR A 368 4.98 -20.30 8.63
N LEU A 369 4.21 -19.61 9.48
CA LEU A 369 4.35 -19.29 10.93
C LEU A 369 5.70 -19.57 11.58
N ALA A 370 6.45 -18.50 11.77
CA ALA A 370 7.84 -18.60 12.15
C ALA A 370 8.30 -17.35 12.92
N TYR A 371 8.42 -17.51 14.23
CA TYR A 371 9.48 -16.95 15.08
C TYR A 371 9.24 -15.68 15.90
N LEU A 372 9.82 -15.79 17.10
CA LEU A 372 9.67 -14.99 18.29
C LEU A 372 11.04 -14.52 18.77
N ARG A 373 11.15 -13.30 19.31
CA ARG A 373 12.32 -12.81 20.05
C ARG A 373 11.92 -12.56 21.51
N TYR A 374 12.84 -12.74 22.45
CA TYR A 374 12.70 -12.36 23.86
C TYR A 374 13.52 -11.12 24.20
#